data_AF-A0A4Q9WUJ7-F1
#
_entry.id   AF-A0A4Q9WUJ7-F1
#
_cell.length_a   1.000
_cell.length_b   1.000
_cell.length_c   1.000
_cell.angle_alpha   90.00
_cell.angle_beta   90.00
_cell.angle_gamma   90.00
#
_symmetry.space_group_name_H-M   'P 1'
#
loop_
_entity.id
_entity.type
_entity.pdbx_description
1 polymer ?
#
loop_
_entity_poly.entity_id
_entity_poly.type
_entity_poly.pdbx_seq_one_letter_code
_entity_poly.pdbx_strand_id
1 'polypeptide(L)' 'MNDHNQYNYVNPNNLSLDWECFVISKSEMLLDGVPSELIHSWLDREIIEPFSIRDNELNFKTKDIWNALKQQNWYYPNSN' A
#
# COMPACT_ATOMS: atom_id res chain seq x y z
N MET A 1 28.65 2.14 -12.01
CA MET A 1 27.74 1.55 -11.03
C MET A 1 26.43 1.33 -11.76
N ASN A 2 26.15 0.08 -12.16
CA ASN A 2 24.86 -0.26 -12.77
C ASN A 2 23.91 -0.59 -11.63
N ASP A 3 23.30 0.45 -11.07
CA ASP A 3 22.22 0.27 -10.11
C ASP A 3 21.00 -0.23 -10.90
N HIS A 4 20.97 -1.54 -11.14
CA HIS A 4 19.74 -2.26 -11.45
C HIS A 4 18.88 -2.19 -10.20
N ASN A 5 18.29 -1.02 -9.93
CA ASN A 5 17.28 -0.84 -8.91
C ASN A 5 16.11 -1.75 -9.28
N GLN A 6 16.13 -2.97 -8.77
CA GLN A 6 15.08 -3.95 -9.01
C GLN A 6 13.87 -3.50 -8.22
N TYR A 7 12.82 -3.12 -8.94
CA TYR A 7 11.53 -2.80 -8.35
C TYR A 7 10.69 -4.07 -8.28
N ASN A 8 9.94 -4.21 -7.18
CA ASN A 8 8.91 -5.22 -7.06
C ASN A 8 7.55 -4.61 -7.41
N TYR A 9 6.71 -5.36 -8.12
CA TYR A 9 5.38 -4.94 -8.53
C TYR A 9 4.30 -5.73 -7.80
N VAL A 10 3.24 -5.04 -7.42
CA VAL A 10 1.99 -5.61 -6.94
C VAL A 10 0.98 -5.57 -8.08
N ASN A 11 0.39 -6.71 -8.42
CA ASN A 11 -0.73 -6.75 -9.35
C ASN A 11 -2.03 -6.48 -8.57
N PRO A 12 -2.72 -5.34 -8.78
CA PRO A 12 -3.94 -5.03 -8.03
C PRO A 12 -5.06 -6.07 -8.22
N ASN A 13 -5.05 -6.80 -9.35
CA ASN A 13 -6.02 -7.87 -9.62
C ASN A 13 -5.78 -9.14 -8.79
N ASN A 14 -4.63 -9.26 -8.11
CA ASN A 14 -4.34 -10.37 -7.21
C ASN A 14 -4.76 -10.08 -5.76
N LEU A 15 -5.15 -8.84 -5.47
CA LEU A 15 -5.64 -8.42 -4.17
C LEU A 15 -7.13 -8.75 -4.03
N SER A 16 -7.52 -9.29 -2.88
CA SER A 16 -8.91 -9.64 -2.54
C SER A 16 -9.54 -8.69 -1.52
N LEU A 17 -8.94 -7.51 -1.32
CA LEU A 17 -9.53 -6.43 -0.52
C LEU A 17 -10.97 -6.11 -0.95
N ASP A 18 -11.83 -5.89 0.03
CA ASP A 18 -13.19 -5.41 -0.19
C ASP A 18 -13.16 -3.93 -0.62
N TRP A 19 -13.16 -3.70 -1.92
CA TRP A 19 -13.15 -2.36 -2.52
C TRP A 19 -14.45 -1.58 -2.33
N GLU A 20 -15.54 -2.22 -1.89
CA GLU A 20 -16.83 -1.59 -1.62
C GLU A 20 -16.91 -1.03 -0.19
N CYS A 21 -16.05 -1.48 0.71
CA CYS A 21 -15.93 -0.93 2.06
C CYS A 21 -15.37 0.50 2.06
N PHE A 22 -15.77 1.30 3.06
CA PHE A 22 -15.32 2.69 3.16
C PHE A 22 -13.89 2.83 3.71
N VAL A 23 -13.51 1.94 4.63
CA VAL A 23 -12.24 1.97 5.37
C VAL A 23 -11.60 0.60 5.34
N ILE A 24 -10.28 0.58 5.27
CA ILE A 24 -9.44 -0.60 5.40
C ILE A 24 -8.28 -0.32 6.37
N SER A 25 -7.93 -1.31 7.17
CA SER A 25 -6.82 -1.25 8.11
C SER A 25 -5.47 -1.57 7.44
N LYS A 26 -4.37 -1.06 8.01
CA LYS A 26 -3.02 -1.43 7.55
C LYS A 26 -2.79 -2.93 7.61
N SER A 27 -3.27 -3.62 8.65
CA SER A 27 -3.09 -5.07 8.78
C SER A 27 -3.89 -5.84 7.74
N GLU A 28 -5.12 -5.40 7.39
CA GLU A 28 -5.89 -5.99 6.31
C GLU A 28 -5.14 -5.89 4.97
N MET A 29 -4.54 -4.74 4.67
CA MET A 29 -3.70 -4.56 3.49
C MET A 29 -2.50 -5.52 3.47
N LEU A 30 -1.80 -5.66 4.61
CA LEU A 30 -0.66 -6.57 4.74
C LEU A 30 -1.07 -8.03 4.58
N LEU A 31 -2.21 -8.43 5.17
CA LEU A 31 -2.75 -9.79 5.08
C LEU A 31 -3.15 -10.15 3.65
N ASP A 32 -3.65 -9.18 2.89
CA ASP A 32 -4.04 -9.38 1.49
C ASP A 32 -2.86 -9.29 0.50
N GLY A 33 -1.64 -9.01 1.00
CA GLY A 33 -0.41 -9.04 0.21
C GLY A 33 0.03 -7.70 -0.34
N VAL A 34 -0.47 -6.57 0.18
CA VAL A 34 0.11 -5.25 -0.05
C VAL A 34 1.38 -5.11 0.81
N PRO A 35 2.58 -5.02 0.23
CA PRO A 35 3.83 -5.03 0.99
C PRO A 35 4.00 -3.78 1.85
N SER A 36 4.63 -3.93 3.02
CA SER A 36 4.83 -2.82 3.96
C SER A 36 5.60 -1.66 3.34
N GLU A 37 6.60 -1.97 2.51
CA GLU A 37 7.45 -1.06 1.77
C GLU A 37 6.65 -0.23 0.77
N LEU A 38 5.64 -0.84 0.14
CA LEU A 38 4.74 -0.14 -0.77
C LEU A 38 3.87 0.86 0.01
N ILE A 39 3.30 0.42 1.14
CA ILE A 39 2.48 1.27 2.01
C ILE A 39 3.30 2.45 2.53
N HIS A 40 4.53 2.19 3.00
CA HIS A 40 5.44 3.24 3.46
C HIS A 40 5.82 4.19 2.33
N SER A 41 6.10 3.67 1.14
CA SER A 41 6.41 4.53 -0.01
C SER A 41 5.26 5.45 -0.39
N TRP A 42 4.01 5.02 -0.23
CA TRP A 42 2.85 5.87 -0.45
C TRP A 42 2.73 6.97 0.61
N LEU A 43 3.01 6.65 1.88
CA LEU A 43 3.02 7.61 2.97
C LEU A 43 4.14 8.66 2.81
N ASP A 44 5.36 8.22 2.54
CA ASP A 44 6.54 9.09 2.39
C ASP A 44 6.41 10.04 1.19
N ARG A 45 5.68 9.62 0.16
CA ARG A 45 5.42 10.41 -1.06
C ARG A 45 4.10 11.17 -1.02
N GLU A 46 3.40 11.14 0.11
CA GLU A 46 2.09 11.79 0.29
C GLU A 46 1.05 11.35 -0.76
N ILE A 47 1.12 10.10 -1.23
CA ILE A 47 0.14 9.49 -2.15
C ILE A 47 -1.11 9.06 -1.39
N ILE A 48 -0.94 8.59 -0.15
CA ILE A 48 -2.04 8.31 0.78
C ILE A 48 -1.79 9.03 2.10
N GLU A 49 -2.86 9.30 2.83
CA GLU A 49 -2.82 9.78 4.21
C GLU A 49 -3.68 8.88 5.11
N PRO A 50 -3.29 8.67 6.39
CA PRO A 50 -4.15 7.98 7.34
C PRO A 50 -5.49 8.69 7.49
N PHE A 51 -6.58 7.94 7.36
CA PHE A 51 -7.93 8.47 7.58
C PHE A 51 -8.29 8.51 9.06
N SER A 52 -7.91 7.47 9.81
CA SER A 52 -8.14 7.40 11.25
C SER A 52 -7.16 6.46 11.95
N ILE A 53 -7.08 6.58 13.27
CA ILE A 53 -6.38 5.62 14.14
C ILE A 53 -7.42 4.99 15.05
N ARG A 54 -7.53 3.66 15.01
CA ARG A 54 -8.42 2.88 15.88
C ARG A 54 -7.65 1.69 16.42
N ASP A 55 -7.73 1.44 17.73
CA ASP A 55 -7.03 0.33 18.38
C ASP A 55 -5.51 0.28 18.08
N ASN A 56 -4.87 1.46 18.05
CA ASN A 56 -3.47 1.67 17.66
C ASN A 56 -3.12 1.27 16.21
N GLU A 57 -4.13 1.14 15.35
CA GLU A 57 -3.96 0.77 13.95
C GLU A 57 -4.32 1.92 13.00
N LEU A 58 -3.48 2.12 11.98
CA LEU A 58 -3.74 3.05 10.89
C LEU A 58 -4.83 2.49 9.98
N ASN A 59 -5.81 3.32 9.70
CA ASN A 59 -6.90 3.02 8.80
C ASN A 59 -6.90 4.03 7.64
N PHE A 60 -7.23 3.56 6.45
CA PHE A 60 -7.22 4.33 5.20
C PHE A 60 -8.58 4.24 4.54
N LYS A 61 -8.94 5.25 3.74
CA LYS A 61 -10.10 5.09 2.86
C LYS A 61 -9.73 4.09 1.77
N THR A 62 -10.58 3.09 1.57
CA THR A 62 -10.35 2.03 0.58
C THR A 62 -10.16 2.59 -0.83
N LYS A 63 -10.89 3.66 -1.18
CA LYS A 63 -10.75 4.37 -2.46
C LYS A 63 -9.35 4.97 -2.66
N ASP A 64 -8.73 5.49 -1.60
CA ASP A 64 -7.41 6.10 -1.68
C ASP A 64 -6.34 5.03 -1.93
N ILE A 65 -6.48 3.86 -1.29
CA ILE A 65 -5.63 2.69 -1.57
C ILE A 65 -5.78 2.21 -3.01
N TRP A 66 -7.00 2.12 -3.52
CA TRP A 66 -7.24 1.73 -4.91
C TRP A 66 -6.61 2.71 -5.91
N ASN A 67 -6.70 4.01 -5.64
CA ASN A 67 -6.07 5.03 -6.47
C ASN A 67 -4.53 4.96 -6.37
N ALA A 68 -3.98 4.74 -5.18
CA ALA A 68 -2.55 4.58 -4.96
C ALA A 68 -2.00 3.38 -5.74
N LEU A 69 -2.72 2.25 -5.74
CA LEU A 69 -2.37 1.09 -6.56
C LEU A 69 -2.38 1.39 -8.07
N LYS A 70 -3.30 2.22 -8.56
CA LYS A 70 -3.30 2.64 -9.97
C LYS A 70 -2.16 3.61 -10.31
N GLN A 71 -1.75 4.43 -9.35
CA GLN A 71 -0.72 5.45 -9.53
C GLN A 71 0.70 4.89 -9.37
N GLN A 72 0.92 4.04 -8.37
CA GLN A 72 2.21 3.45 -8.02
C GLN A 72 1.98 2.07 -7.38
N ASN A 73 1.99 1.01 -8.19
CA ASN A 73 1.91 -0.37 -7.72
C ASN A 73 3.29 -1.05 -7.54
N TRP A 74 4.36 -0.27 -7.40
CA TRP A 74 5.72 -0.79 -7.31
C TRP A 74 6.46 -0.20 -6.11
N TYR A 75 7.40 -0.96 -5.56
CA TYR A 75 8.21 -0.55 -4.41
C TYR A 75 9.64 -1.06 -4.57
N TYR A 76 10.57 -0.42 -3.84
CA TYR A 76 11.92 -0.95 -3.71
C TYR A 76 11.92 -2.04 -2.64
N PRO A 77 12.46 -3.24 -2.91
CA PRO A 77 12.70 -4.19 -1.84
C PRO A 77 13.65 -3.55 -0.83
N ASN A 78 13.40 -3.77 0.46
CA ASN A 78 14.34 -3.33 1.49
C ASN A 78 15.72 -3.94 1.19
N SER A 79 16.70 -3.07 0.94
CA SER A 79 18.12 -3.43 0.94
C SER A 79 18.50 -3.71 2.39
N ASN A 80 18.46 -4.98 2.81
CA ASN A 80 19.04 -5.39 4.09
C ASN A 80 20.54 -5.07 4.13
#